data_AF-A0A4T2BDV4-F1
#
_entry.id   AF-A0A4T2BDV4-F1
#
_cell.length_a   1.000
_cell.length_b   1.000
_cell.length_c   1.000
_cell.angle_alpha   90.00
_cell.angle_beta   90.00
_cell.angle_gamma   90.00
#
_symmetry.space_group_name_H-M   'P 1'
#
loop_
_entity.id
_entity.type
_entity.pdbx_description
1 polymer ?
#
loop_
_entity_poly.entity_id
_entity_poly.type
_entity_poly.pdbx_seq_one_letter_code
_entity_poly.pdbx_strand_id
1 'polypeptide(L)'
;YWAVCLNDERIDIRPRNGAKDRGDIGGIYLPHGGRLVIECKDYAGAVKVKPWLDEAEVERGNDDALVGVVIVKRKGTARPGDQLVMMTVDTLLKFWPGVNS
;
A
#
# COMPACT_ATOMS: atom_id res chain seq x y z
N TYR A 1 -9.75 -4.17 7.82
CA TYR A 1 -9.22 -5.53 7.53
C TYR A 1 -7.83 -5.70 8.13
N TRP A 2 -6.82 -4.95 7.66
CA TRP A 2 -5.45 -5.01 8.19
C TRP A 2 -5.35 -4.82 9.72
N ALA A 3 -5.98 -3.78 10.29
CA ALA A 3 -6.03 -3.56 11.75
C ALA A 3 -6.51 -4.80 12.53
N VAL A 4 -7.54 -5.48 12.02
CA VAL A 4 -8.09 -6.70 12.65
C VAL A 4 -7.15 -7.87 12.49
N CYS A 5 -6.64 -8.11 11.27
CA CYS A 5 -5.75 -9.24 10.99
C CYS A 5 -4.41 -9.14 11.72
N LEU A 6 -3.90 -7.92 11.92
CA LEU A 6 -2.65 -7.66 12.63
C LEU A 6 -2.85 -7.35 14.12
N ASN A 7 -4.11 -7.23 14.57
CA ASN A 7 -4.47 -6.80 15.92
C ASN A 7 -3.73 -5.52 16.34
N ASP A 8 -3.75 -4.51 15.47
CA ASP A 8 -3.01 -3.26 15.62
C ASP A 8 -3.93 -2.06 15.39
N GLU A 9 -4.18 -1.31 16.46
CA GLU A 9 -5.07 -0.13 16.48
C GLU A 9 -4.45 1.12 15.84
N ARG A 10 -3.14 1.11 15.56
CA ARG A 10 -2.47 2.22 14.88
C ARG A 10 -2.83 2.30 13.40
N ILE A 11 -3.39 1.22 12.84
CA ILE A 11 -3.73 1.11 11.42
C ILE A 11 -5.05 1.84 11.16
N ASP A 12 -4.99 2.85 10.31
CA ASP A 12 -6.11 3.75 10.02
C ASP A 12 -6.38 3.89 8.51
N ILE A 13 -7.62 4.25 8.19
CA ILE A 13 -7.99 4.74 6.84
C ILE A 13 -7.77 6.25 6.86
N ARG A 14 -6.99 6.74 5.90
CA ARG A 14 -6.60 8.15 5.84
C ARG A 14 -7.52 8.91 4.88
N PRO A 15 -7.95 10.13 5.23
CA PRO A 15 -8.63 11.01 4.30
C PRO A 15 -7.64 11.57 3.28
N ARG A 16 -8.08 11.76 2.03
CA ARG A 16 -7.28 12.36 0.96
C ARG A 16 -6.88 13.80 1.30
N ASN A 17 -5.59 14.11 1.19
CA ASN A 17 -5.03 15.41 1.57
C ASN A 17 -4.40 16.19 0.39
N GLY A 18 -4.89 15.96 -0.83
CA GLY A 18 -4.40 16.65 -2.02
C GLY A 18 -2.92 16.36 -2.26
N ALA A 19 -2.08 17.40 -2.38
CA ALA A 19 -0.64 17.21 -2.65
C ALA A 19 0.14 16.54 -1.50
N LYS A 20 -0.43 16.50 -0.28
CA LYS A 20 0.16 15.83 0.89
C LYS A 20 -0.49 14.47 1.17
N ASP A 21 -1.03 13.84 0.12
CA ASP A 21 -1.62 12.51 0.30
C ASP A 21 -0.55 11.51 0.73
N ARG A 22 -0.94 10.61 1.63
CA ARG A 22 -0.07 9.61 2.27
C ARG A 22 -0.65 8.20 2.07
N GLY A 23 -1.48 8.03 1.04
CA GLY A 23 -2.20 6.82 0.68
C GLY A 23 -3.42 6.55 1.55
N ASP A 24 -4.30 5.69 1.05
CA ASP A 24 -5.59 5.37 1.67
C ASP A 24 -5.49 4.67 3.05
N ILE A 25 -4.47 3.83 3.28
CA ILE A 25 -4.28 3.12 4.55
C ILE A 25 -2.82 3.24 5.00
N GLY A 26 -2.62 3.56 6.28
CA GLY A 26 -1.30 3.50 6.87
C GLY A 26 -1.30 3.09 8.33
N GLY A 27 -0.26 3.49 9.07
CA GLY A 27 -0.02 2.99 10.43
C GLY A 27 0.49 1.55 10.48
N ILE A 28 0.82 0.96 9.32
CA ILE A 28 1.35 -0.39 9.18
C ILE A 28 2.88 -0.33 9.24
N TYR A 29 3.47 -1.22 10.04
CA TYR A 29 4.91 -1.37 10.15
C TYR A 29 5.36 -2.73 9.61
N LEU A 30 6.49 -2.74 8.92
CA LEU A 30 7.15 -3.98 8.51
C LEU A 30 7.76 -4.69 9.74
N PRO A 31 7.92 -6.03 9.70
CA PRO A 31 8.48 -6.78 10.83
C PRO A 31 9.87 -6.30 11.29
N HIS A 32 10.68 -5.76 10.37
CA HIS A 32 12.01 -5.22 10.64
C HIS A 32 12.05 -3.69 10.81
N GLY A 33 10.88 -3.05 10.99
CA GLY A 33 10.75 -1.61 11.06
C GLY A 33 10.60 -0.92 9.69
N GLY A 34 10.26 0.36 9.72
CA GLY A 34 9.82 1.10 8.55
C GLY A 34 8.30 0.99 8.32
N ARG A 35 7.73 2.00 7.66
CA ARG A 35 6.30 2.09 7.39
C ARG A 35 5.94 1.48 6.04
N LEU A 36 4.73 0.94 5.97
CA LEU A 36 4.05 0.53 4.75
C LEU A 36 2.85 1.47 4.52
N VAL A 37 2.80 2.06 3.33
CA VAL A 37 1.64 2.77 2.79
C VAL A 37 0.91 1.88 1.80
N ILE A 38 -0.42 1.89 1.87
CA ILE A 38 -1.26 1.16 0.93
C ILE A 38 -2.20 2.14 0.24
N GLU A 39 -2.19 2.10 -1.09
CA GLU A 39 -3.15 2.80 -1.93
C GLU A 39 -4.17 1.82 -2.52
N CYS A 40 -5.47 2.13 -2.40
CA CYS A 40 -6.55 1.22 -2.83
C CYS A 40 -7.14 1.68 -4.17
N LYS A 41 -7.05 0.83 -5.19
CA LYS A 41 -7.58 1.14 -6.53
C LYS A 41 -8.68 0.16 -6.95
N ASP A 42 -9.73 0.70 -7.56
CA ASP A 42 -10.71 -0.09 -8.29
C ASP A 42 -10.41 -0.06 -9.80
N TYR A 43 -10.40 -1.22 -10.43
CA TYR A 43 -10.20 -1.34 -11.87
C TYR A 43 -11.57 -1.11 -12.54
N ALA A 44 -11.88 0.15 -12.82
CA ALA A 44 -13.11 0.58 -13.52
C ALA A 44 -13.10 0.18 -15.02
N GLY A 45 -12.83 -1.09 -15.31
CA GLY A 45 -12.70 -1.66 -16.66
C GLY A 45 -11.27 -1.91 -17.13
N ALA A 46 -10.25 -1.34 -16.47
CA ALA A 46 -8.84 -1.57 -16.80
C ALA A 46 -7.91 -1.40 -15.59
N VAL A 47 -6.86 -2.23 -15.54
CA VAL A 47 -5.75 -2.09 -14.58
C VAL A 47 -4.75 -1.09 -15.14
N LYS A 48 -4.48 0.00 -14.40
CA LYS A 48 -3.53 1.05 -14.82
C LYS A 48 -2.23 0.94 -14.03
N VAL A 49 -1.36 0.01 -14.43
CA VAL A 49 -0.16 -0.36 -13.67
C VAL A 49 0.73 0.85 -13.35
N LYS A 50 1.24 1.53 -14.38
CA LYS A 50 2.19 2.64 -14.20
C LYS A 50 1.63 3.79 -13.32
N PRO A 51 0.49 4.43 -13.66
CA PRO A 51 0.05 5.59 -12.90
C PRO A 51 -0.30 5.25 -11.44
N TRP A 52 -0.80 4.04 -11.17
CA TRP A 52 -1.07 3.64 -9.79
C TRP A 52 0.21 3.37 -8.98
N LEU A 53 1.25 2.80 -9.61
CA LEU A 53 2.55 2.65 -8.96
C LEU A 53 3.25 4.00 -8.74
N ASP A 54 3.15 4.92 -9.70
CA ASP A 54 3.70 6.27 -9.55
C ASP A 54 3.04 7.03 -8.39
N GLU A 55 1.72 6.90 -8.24
CA GLU A 55 0.96 7.51 -7.13
C GLU A 55 1.36 6.92 -5.78
N ALA A 56 1.40 5.58 -5.67
CA ALA A 56 1.84 4.91 -4.44
C ALA A 56 3.29 5.28 -4.06
N GLU A 57 4.17 5.54 -5.02
CA GLU A 57 5.54 5.99 -4.78
C GLU A 57 5.59 7.44 -4.26
N VAL A 58 4.78 8.34 -4.81
CA VAL A 58 4.64 9.72 -4.32
C VAL A 58 4.13 9.73 -2.87
N GLU A 59 3.09 8.96 -2.59
CA GLU A 59 2.49 8.86 -1.26
C GLU A 59 3.41 8.21 -0.24
N ARG A 60 4.17 7.17 -0.66
CA ARG A 60 5.25 6.60 0.15
C ARG A 60 6.27 7.66 0.53
N GLY A 61 6.67 8.51 -0.43
CA GLY A 61 7.56 9.64 -0.18
C GLY A 61 6.98 10.65 0.81
N ASN A 62 5.71 11.02 0.63
CA ASN A 62 5.01 11.95 1.53
C ASN A 62 4.83 11.43 2.97
N ASP A 63 4.82 10.10 3.17
CA ASP A 63 4.72 9.47 4.49
C ASP A 63 6.08 9.12 5.12
N ASP A 64 7.19 9.42 4.43
CA ASP A 64 8.53 8.93 4.74
C ASP A 64 8.55 7.41 4.97
N ALA A 65 7.77 6.68 4.17
CA ALA A 65 7.58 5.24 4.30
C ALA A 65 8.64 4.44 3.53
N LEU A 66 8.95 3.24 4.01
CA LEU A 66 9.92 2.36 3.34
C LEU A 66 9.29 1.69 2.11
N VAL A 67 8.00 1.38 2.18
CA VAL A 67 7.27 0.65 1.15
C VAL A 67 5.94 1.33 0.86
N GLY A 68 5.60 1.44 -0.43
CA GLY A 68 4.28 1.80 -0.94
C GLY A 68 3.77 0.69 -1.86
N VAL A 69 2.53 0.24 -1.67
CA VAL A 69 1.91 -0.79 -2.52
C VAL A 69 0.52 -0.37 -2.95
N VAL A 70 0.06 -0.96 -4.06
CA VAL A 70 -1.31 -0.80 -4.52
C VAL A 70 -2.10 -2.07 -4.22
N ILE A 71 -3.23 -1.94 -3.52
CA ILE A 71 -4.25 -3.00 -3.47
C ILE A 71 -5.26 -2.73 -4.58
N VAL A 72 -5.35 -3.67 -5.53
CA VAL A 72 -6.27 -3.58 -6.66
C VAL A 72 -7.48 -4.47 -6.41
N LYS A 73 -8.67 -3.89 -6.55
CA LYS A 73 -9.94 -4.62 -6.53
C LYS A 73 -9.92 -5.73 -7.60
N ARG A 74 -10.29 -6.95 -7.23
CA ARG A 74 -10.52 -8.08 -8.14
C ARG A 74 -12.01 -8.18 -8.45
N LYS A 75 -12.37 -8.29 -9.75
CA LYS A 75 -13.76 -8.42 -10.20
C LYS A 75 -14.50 -9.51 -9.43
N GLY A 76 -15.73 -9.23 -9.01
CA GLY A 76 -16.60 -10.22 -8.36
C GLY A 76 -16.08 -10.77 -7.03
N THR A 77 -15.00 -10.21 -6.48
CA THR A 77 -14.37 -10.71 -5.26
C THR A 77 -14.63 -9.74 -4.12
N ALA A 78 -15.43 -10.13 -3.12
CA ALA A 78 -15.78 -9.27 -1.99
C ALA A 78 -14.76 -9.33 -0.84
N ARG A 79 -14.14 -10.49 -0.63
CA ARG A 79 -13.21 -10.73 0.49
C ARG A 79 -11.94 -9.87 0.34
N PRO A 80 -11.57 -9.05 1.35
CA PRO A 80 -10.37 -8.21 1.27
C PRO A 80 -9.06 -8.98 1.09
N GLY A 81 -8.95 -10.18 1.68
CA GLY A 81 -7.76 -11.04 1.53
C GLY A 81 -7.58 -11.66 0.14
N ASP A 82 -8.61 -11.63 -0.70
CA ASP A 82 -8.59 -12.21 -2.06
C ASP A 82 -8.36 -11.14 -3.15
N GLN A 83 -8.08 -9.89 -2.74
CA GLN A 83 -7.72 -8.79 -3.64
C GLN A 83 -6.26 -8.93 -4.11
N LEU A 84 -5.90 -8.19 -5.15
CA LEU A 84 -4.56 -8.26 -5.73
C LEU A 84 -3.66 -7.20 -5.12
N VAL A 85 -2.39 -7.53 -4.95
CA VAL A 85 -1.36 -6.57 -4.57
C VAL A 85 -0.45 -6.33 -5.77
N MET A 86 -0.15 -5.08 -6.05
CA MET A 86 0.73 -4.66 -7.13
C MET A 86 1.87 -3.81 -6.59
N MET A 87 3.09 -4.18 -6.95
CA MET A 87 4.33 -3.52 -6.55
C MET A 87 5.46 -3.91 -7.51
N THR A 88 6.58 -3.20 -7.47
CA THR A 88 7.78 -3.63 -8.19
C THR A 88 8.51 -4.75 -7.43
N VAL A 89 9.41 -5.45 -8.11
CA VAL A 89 10.26 -6.46 -7.46
C VAL A 89 11.16 -5.82 -6.39
N ASP A 90 11.71 -4.63 -6.66
CA ASP A 90 12.51 -3.90 -5.67
C ASP A 90 11.70 -3.57 -4.40
N THR A 91 10.46 -3.09 -4.59
CA THR A 91 9.51 -2.86 -3.50
C THR A 91 9.24 -4.13 -2.70
N LEU A 92 9.11 -5.30 -3.36
CA LEU A 92 8.94 -6.58 -2.69
C LEU A 92 10.17 -6.98 -1.86
N LEU A 93 11.37 -6.75 -2.37
CA LEU A 93 12.61 -7.10 -1.66
C LEU A 93 12.74 -6.31 -0.35
N LYS A 94 12.27 -5.05 -0.29
CA LYS A 94 12.29 -4.21 0.91
C LYS A 94 11.52 -4.75 2.13
N PHE A 95 10.76 -5.84 1.98
CA PHE A 95 10.13 -6.55 3.11
C PHE A 95 11.09 -7.47 3.89
N TRP A 96 12.30 -7.70 3.38
CA TRP A 96 13.30 -8.53 4.02
C TRP A 96 14.44 -7.68 4.59
N PRO A 97 14.92 -7.98 5.81
CA PRO A 97 16.05 -7.25 6.40
C PRO A 97 17.32 -7.43 5.56
N GLY A 98 18.15 -6.38 5.48
CA GLY A 98 19.48 -6.45 4.89
C GLY A 98 19.54 -6.33 3.35
N VAL A 99 18.43 -5.95 2.70
CA VAL A 99 18.48 -5.59 1.28
C VAL A 99 19.18 -4.26 1.11
N ASN A 100 20.31 -4.27 0.37
CA ASN A 100 20.99 -3.07 -0.09
C ASN A 100 20.32 -2.62 -1.40
N SER A 101 19.23 -1.86 -1.31
CA SER A 101 18.63 -1.17 -2.46
C SER A 101 19.12 0.27 -2.52
#